data_AF-A0A929UWD7-F1
#
_entry.id   AF-A0A929UWD7-F1
#
_cell.length_a   1.000
_cell.length_b   1.000
_cell.length_c   1.000
_cell.angle_alpha   90.00
_cell.angle_beta   90.00
_cell.angle_gamma   90.00
#
_symmetry.space_group_name_H-M   'P 1'
#
loop_
_entity.id
_entity.type
_entity.pdbx_description
1 polymer ?
#
loop_
_entity_poly.entity_id
_entity_poly.type
_entity_poly.pdbx_seq_one_letter_code
_entity_poly.pdbx_strand_id
1 'polypeptide(L)'
;MRIIAAAAVVVSGVGLVGPQLVAHQAYADADTTAPVFTPAKPEKLVARAGRSIADAVRTVAANDGADGTGVNSDGVVIDAKNLDLANPKPGTYTITYRAVDNANNKAEVTREVEITTTEKLEAKLAEPMVLDGYSPHTRAEAISKQVIARAVVADETSPQAVIDKALQELQQAIDDLRVDHTDYDKAKQELAAAPAYVAADKDVTAAATEADRLANLKATTTPELAKATKALTTAIATAIQEDQARQKTATQAVDALEAKPDLALLATTQAVVDTVKDNAAKTALQRRVDAIRTALQPQQPRQAAAAPKTAAHTPEQAHPVAAALAETGANLWLLGGAGTALVGGAIGLWRHRNKLFKREK
;
A
#
# COMPACT_ATOMS: atom_id res chain seq x y z
N MET A 1 61.14 76.63 -63.07
CA MET A 1 61.61 76.39 -64.44
C MET A 1 62.94 77.09 -64.64
N ARG A 2 64.04 76.34 -64.55
CA ARG A 2 65.27 76.55 -65.34
C ARG A 2 66.19 75.35 -65.11
N ILE A 3 66.35 74.63 -66.22
CA ILE A 3 67.19 73.46 -66.48
C ILE A 3 68.60 73.98 -66.80
N ILE A 4 69.56 73.03 -66.88
CA ILE A 4 70.84 73.05 -67.62
C ILE A 4 72.03 73.28 -66.67
N ALA A 5 73.14 72.55 -66.72
CA ALA A 5 73.53 71.26 -67.27
C ALA A 5 74.95 70.96 -66.71
N ALA A 6 75.33 69.69 -66.78
CA ALA A 6 76.55 69.10 -66.26
C ALA A 6 77.84 69.45 -67.02
N ALA A 7 78.97 69.40 -66.29
CA ALA A 7 80.32 68.92 -66.67
C ALA A 7 81.37 69.64 -65.80
N ALA A 8 82.47 69.08 -65.28
CA ALA A 8 83.02 67.74 -65.16
C ALA A 8 84.23 67.87 -64.20
N VAL A 9 84.51 66.91 -63.30
CA VAL A 9 85.87 66.63 -62.79
C VAL A 9 85.99 65.13 -62.47
N VAL A 10 86.92 64.50 -63.16
CA VAL A 10 87.59 63.21 -62.93
C VAL A 10 88.85 63.57 -62.12
N VAL A 11 89.35 62.92 -61.07
CA VAL A 11 89.37 61.52 -60.62
C VAL A 11 89.82 61.48 -59.15
N SER A 12 89.41 60.45 -58.41
CA SER A 12 90.22 59.64 -57.45
C SER A 12 89.34 59.06 -56.35
N GLY A 13 89.28 57.74 -56.21
CA GLY A 13 88.73 57.11 -55.00
C GLY A 13 87.95 55.83 -55.27
N VAL A 14 88.52 54.72 -54.83
CA VAL A 14 87.96 53.36 -54.85
C VAL A 14 86.64 53.31 -54.08
N GLY A 15 85.60 52.73 -54.68
CA GLY A 15 84.32 52.48 -54.01
C GLY A 15 83.33 51.77 -54.92
N LEU A 16 83.38 50.43 -54.92
CA LEU A 16 82.26 49.61 -55.41
C LEU A 16 81.08 49.86 -54.48
N VAL A 17 80.12 50.67 -54.92
CA VAL A 17 78.81 50.78 -54.28
C VAL A 17 77.86 49.88 -55.07
N GLY A 18 77.67 48.65 -54.58
CA GLY A 18 76.54 47.83 -55.02
C GLY A 18 75.22 48.48 -54.58
N PRO A 19 74.11 48.31 -55.32
CA PRO A 19 72.82 48.75 -54.84
C PRO A 19 72.48 48.00 -53.55
N GLN A 20 72.27 48.79 -52.50
CA GLN A 20 71.83 48.39 -51.18
C GLN A 20 70.54 47.56 -51.29
N LEU A 21 70.64 46.25 -51.07
CA LEU A 21 69.50 45.40 -50.77
C LEU A 21 68.89 45.92 -49.46
N VAL A 22 67.79 46.67 -49.55
CA VAL A 22 66.92 46.88 -48.39
C VAL A 22 66.23 45.55 -48.15
N ALA A 23 66.81 44.73 -47.26
CA ALA A 23 66.15 43.57 -46.71
C ALA A 23 64.93 44.04 -45.92
N HIS A 24 63.77 44.08 -46.57
CA HIS A 24 62.51 43.94 -45.84
C HIS A 24 62.45 42.49 -45.39
N GLN A 25 63.04 42.22 -44.24
CA GLN A 25 62.79 40.99 -43.50
C GLN A 25 61.33 41.10 -43.03
N ALA A 26 60.40 40.68 -43.88
CA ALA A 26 59.05 40.37 -43.45
C ALA A 26 59.18 39.20 -42.48
N TYR A 27 59.20 39.50 -41.18
CA TYR A 27 58.90 38.49 -40.19
C TYR A 27 57.49 37.99 -40.54
N ALA A 28 57.36 36.72 -40.92
CA ALA A 28 56.05 36.10 -40.88
C ALA A 28 55.50 36.33 -39.46
N ASP A 29 54.30 36.90 -39.35
CA ASP A 29 53.68 37.11 -38.05
C ASP A 29 53.70 35.79 -37.28
N ALA A 30 54.14 35.84 -36.01
CA ALA A 30 54.15 34.66 -35.16
C ALA A 30 52.72 34.14 -35.01
N ASP A 31 52.55 32.82 -35.09
CA ASP A 31 51.26 32.18 -34.85
C ASP A 31 50.80 32.47 -33.41
N THR A 32 49.62 33.05 -33.28
CA THR A 32 48.98 33.40 -32.00
C THR A 32 47.64 32.70 -31.80
N THR A 33 47.28 31.78 -32.72
CA THR A 33 46.04 31.03 -32.66
C THR A 33 46.20 29.90 -31.64
N ALA A 34 45.27 29.77 -30.69
CA ALA A 34 45.34 28.70 -29.71
C ALA A 34 44.59 27.45 -30.20
N PRO A 35 44.99 26.24 -29.77
CA PRO A 35 44.27 25.01 -30.06
C PRO A 35 42.80 25.06 -29.65
N VAL A 36 41.92 24.49 -30.48
CA VAL A 36 40.48 24.39 -30.23
C VAL A 36 40.12 22.95 -29.84
N PHE A 37 39.43 22.79 -28.71
CA PHE A 37 38.96 21.49 -28.24
C PHE A 37 37.65 21.05 -28.92
N THR A 38 37.57 19.75 -29.22
CA THR A 38 36.34 19.08 -29.64
C THR A 38 36.06 17.89 -28.72
N PRO A 39 34.93 17.88 -27.99
CA PRO A 39 33.95 18.97 -27.85
C PRO A 39 34.52 20.19 -27.09
N ALA A 40 34.08 21.40 -27.44
CA ALA A 40 34.47 22.63 -26.75
C ALA A 40 33.94 22.71 -25.30
N LYS A 41 32.89 21.93 -25.00
CA LYS A 41 32.35 21.73 -23.65
C LYS A 41 32.07 20.23 -23.44
N PRO A 42 33.03 19.46 -22.90
CA PRO A 42 32.82 18.06 -22.59
C PRO A 42 31.63 17.84 -21.64
N GLU A 43 30.79 16.87 -21.95
CA GLU A 43 29.67 16.50 -21.09
C GLU A 43 30.16 15.88 -19.78
N LYS A 44 29.37 16.06 -18.71
CA LYS A 44 29.64 15.44 -17.41
C LYS A 44 29.77 13.92 -17.55
N LEU A 45 30.84 13.36 -16.98
CA LEU A 45 31.03 11.91 -16.90
C LEU A 45 30.45 11.40 -15.58
N VAL A 46 29.64 10.35 -15.62
CA VAL A 46 29.17 9.63 -14.43
C VAL A 46 29.70 8.21 -14.52
N ALA A 47 30.32 7.72 -13.44
CA ALA A 47 30.85 6.37 -13.37
C ALA A 47 30.74 5.79 -11.95
N ARG A 48 30.86 4.47 -11.83
CA ARG A 48 30.90 3.77 -10.54
C ARG A 48 32.30 3.82 -9.92
N ALA A 49 32.35 3.97 -8.60
CA ALA A 49 33.58 3.81 -7.84
C ALA A 49 34.21 2.43 -8.07
N GLY A 50 35.54 2.37 -8.04
CA GLY A 50 36.26 1.11 -8.23
C GLY A 50 36.44 0.65 -9.68
N ARG A 51 35.86 1.35 -10.66
CA ARG A 51 35.96 1.04 -12.09
C ARG A 51 36.87 2.03 -12.81
N SER A 52 37.78 1.53 -13.63
CA SER A 52 38.64 2.38 -14.46
C SER A 52 37.81 3.25 -15.40
N ILE A 53 38.13 4.53 -15.45
CA ILE A 53 37.54 5.53 -16.35
C ILE A 53 38.57 6.05 -17.38
N ALA A 54 39.76 5.43 -17.44
CA ALA A 54 40.88 5.89 -18.26
C ALA A 54 40.52 6.06 -19.74
N ASP A 55 39.69 5.18 -20.30
CA ASP A 55 39.26 5.28 -21.70
C ASP A 55 38.13 6.29 -21.90
N ALA A 56 37.20 6.37 -20.94
CA ALA A 56 36.08 7.30 -20.96
C ALA A 56 36.52 8.78 -20.94
N VAL A 57 37.70 9.08 -20.39
CA VAL A 57 38.25 10.44 -20.35
C VAL A 57 39.01 10.83 -21.62
N ARG A 58 39.36 9.90 -22.52
CA ARG A 58 40.13 10.14 -23.76
C ARG A 58 39.29 10.56 -24.97
N THR A 59 38.06 11.03 -24.74
CA THR A 59 37.12 11.42 -25.80
C THR A 59 37.25 12.89 -26.22
N VAL A 60 38.20 13.63 -25.66
CA VAL A 60 38.42 15.05 -25.93
C VAL A 60 39.66 15.18 -26.83
N ALA A 61 39.48 15.79 -28.00
CA ALA A 61 40.54 16.06 -28.96
C ALA A 61 40.82 17.57 -29.04
N ALA A 62 42.00 17.95 -29.50
CA ALA A 62 42.36 19.33 -29.82
C ALA A 62 42.86 19.41 -31.27
N ASN A 63 42.53 20.51 -31.95
CA ASN A 63 43.01 20.81 -33.29
C ASN A 63 43.33 22.30 -33.40
N ASP A 64 44.33 22.63 -34.22
CA ASP A 64 44.85 24.00 -34.38
C ASP A 64 45.04 24.38 -35.87
N GLY A 65 44.55 23.54 -36.79
CA GLY A 65 44.82 23.67 -38.22
C GLY A 65 44.10 24.80 -38.98
N ALA A 66 44.52 24.95 -40.25
CA ALA A 66 44.26 25.97 -41.28
C ALA A 66 44.95 27.33 -41.04
N ASP A 67 44.82 27.91 -39.86
CA ASP A 67 45.40 29.23 -39.52
C ASP A 67 46.51 29.17 -38.45
N GLY A 68 46.77 27.97 -37.89
CA GLY A 68 47.78 27.72 -36.85
C GLY A 68 48.81 26.66 -37.23
N THR A 69 49.75 26.41 -36.32
CA THR A 69 50.91 25.52 -36.50
C THR A 69 50.64 24.06 -36.16
N GLY A 70 49.43 23.73 -35.68
CA GLY A 70 49.03 22.37 -35.32
C GLY A 70 49.43 22.01 -33.89
N VAL A 71 48.72 21.04 -33.30
CA VAL A 71 48.99 20.57 -31.93
C VAL A 71 50.34 19.86 -31.87
N ASN A 72 51.09 20.08 -30.79
CA ASN A 72 52.41 19.48 -30.58
C ASN A 72 52.34 17.95 -30.35
N SER A 73 53.50 17.32 -30.21
CA SER A 73 53.62 15.86 -30.02
C SER A 73 53.03 15.33 -28.70
N ASP A 74 52.82 16.19 -27.70
CA ASP A 74 52.20 15.81 -26.43
C ASP A 74 50.68 15.61 -26.59
N GLY A 75 50.09 16.21 -27.63
CA GLY A 75 48.67 16.13 -27.91
C GLY A 75 47.82 16.74 -26.79
N VAL A 76 46.72 16.06 -26.46
CA VAL A 76 45.88 16.45 -25.31
C VAL A 76 46.42 15.80 -24.04
N VAL A 77 46.91 16.62 -23.12
CA VAL A 77 47.34 16.20 -21.78
C VAL A 77 46.15 16.27 -20.82
N ILE A 78 45.92 15.18 -20.09
CA ILE A 78 44.84 15.05 -19.11
C ILE A 78 45.40 15.27 -17.70
N ASP A 79 44.98 16.35 -17.05
CA ASP A 79 45.25 16.60 -15.63
C ASP A 79 44.02 16.19 -14.80
N ALA A 80 44.10 15.00 -14.19
CA ALA A 80 43.06 14.46 -13.32
C ALA A 80 43.22 14.88 -11.84
N LYS A 81 44.26 15.65 -11.52
CA LYS A 81 44.61 16.07 -10.15
C LYS A 81 44.62 14.90 -9.15
N ASN A 82 43.60 14.82 -8.29
CA ASN A 82 43.46 13.84 -7.21
C ASN A 82 42.56 12.65 -7.58
N LEU A 83 42.12 12.55 -8.83
CA LEU A 83 41.29 11.44 -9.31
C LEU A 83 42.16 10.31 -9.84
N ASP A 84 42.14 9.17 -9.18
CA ASP A 84 42.71 7.92 -9.69
C ASP A 84 41.83 7.39 -10.83
N LEU A 85 42.29 7.49 -12.07
CA LEU A 85 41.55 7.05 -13.25
C LEU A 85 41.40 5.52 -13.35
N ALA A 86 42.24 4.75 -12.67
CA ALA A 86 42.19 3.28 -12.69
C ALA A 86 41.27 2.73 -11.60
N ASN A 87 41.19 3.42 -10.46
CA ASN A 87 40.41 3.00 -9.30
C ASN A 87 39.81 4.22 -8.55
N PRO A 88 38.82 4.90 -9.15
CA PRO A 88 38.30 6.15 -8.61
C PRO A 88 37.48 5.91 -7.34
N LYS A 89 37.60 6.83 -6.37
CA LYS A 89 36.79 6.86 -5.15
C LYS A 89 35.53 7.70 -5.35
N PRO A 90 34.44 7.45 -4.59
CA PRO A 90 33.22 8.25 -4.69
C PRO A 90 33.50 9.75 -4.45
N GLY A 91 32.87 10.60 -5.26
CA GLY A 91 33.03 12.05 -5.16
C GLY A 91 32.82 12.77 -6.49
N THR A 92 32.84 14.10 -6.42
CA THR A 92 32.80 14.98 -7.59
C THR A 92 34.19 15.51 -7.86
N TYR A 93 34.62 15.43 -9.11
CA TYR A 93 35.94 15.80 -9.58
C TYR A 93 35.87 16.70 -10.80
N THR A 94 36.97 17.38 -11.08
CA THR A 94 37.16 18.17 -12.29
C THR A 94 38.45 17.71 -12.97
N ILE A 95 38.34 17.30 -14.22
CA ILE A 95 39.49 17.03 -15.10
C ILE A 95 39.78 18.28 -15.92
N THR A 96 41.05 18.63 -16.07
CA THR A 96 41.50 19.69 -16.97
C THR A 96 42.24 19.08 -18.17
N TYR A 97 41.78 19.37 -19.37
CA TYR A 97 42.44 19.03 -20.62
C TYR A 97 43.29 20.21 -21.06
N ARG A 98 44.55 19.94 -21.42
CA ARG A 98 45.53 20.94 -21.86
C ARG A 98 46.06 20.54 -23.23
N ALA A 99 46.12 21.50 -24.14
CA ALA A 99 46.76 21.32 -25.44
C ALA A 99 47.66 22.52 -25.72
N VAL A 100 48.80 22.24 -26.34
CA VAL A 100 49.79 23.24 -26.75
C VAL A 100 50.09 23.01 -28.23
N ASP A 101 50.09 24.06 -29.03
CA ASP A 101 50.49 23.98 -30.43
C ASP A 101 52.02 24.02 -30.59
N ASN A 102 52.51 23.98 -31.83
CA ASN A 102 53.94 24.08 -32.12
C ASN A 102 54.51 25.51 -31.95
N ALA A 103 53.65 26.53 -31.86
CA ALA A 103 53.99 27.93 -31.58
C ALA A 103 53.96 28.28 -30.07
N ASN A 104 53.62 27.30 -29.21
CA ASN A 104 53.50 27.41 -27.76
C ASN A 104 52.28 28.20 -27.26
N ASN A 105 51.25 28.39 -28.10
CA ASN A 105 49.92 28.84 -27.65
C ASN A 105 49.22 27.71 -26.90
N LYS A 106 48.44 28.09 -25.88
CA LYS A 106 47.87 27.14 -24.90
C LYS A 106 46.36 27.27 -24.85
N ALA A 107 45.69 26.13 -24.76
CA ALA A 107 44.26 26.08 -24.51
C ALA A 107 43.94 25.11 -23.36
N GLU A 108 42.85 25.40 -22.65
CA GLU A 108 42.33 24.54 -21.59
C GLU A 108 40.82 24.37 -21.70
N VAL A 109 40.34 23.17 -21.42
CA VAL A 109 38.90 22.90 -21.20
C VAL A 109 38.74 21.95 -20.01
N THR A 110 37.61 22.03 -19.31
CA THR A 110 37.35 21.19 -18.13
C THR A 110 36.17 20.25 -18.36
N ARG A 111 36.17 19.14 -17.60
CA ARG A 111 35.06 18.19 -17.54
C ARG A 111 34.74 17.86 -16.09
N GLU A 112 33.45 17.90 -15.76
CA GLU A 112 32.95 17.41 -14.49
C GLU A 112 32.88 15.87 -14.52
N VAL A 113 33.31 15.25 -13.44
CA VAL A 113 33.24 13.80 -13.24
C VAL A 113 32.56 13.51 -11.91
N GLU A 114 31.51 12.70 -11.93
CA GLU A 114 30.83 12.20 -10.73
C GLU A 114 31.12 10.71 -10.60
N ILE A 115 31.80 10.34 -9.51
CA ILE A 115 32.04 8.96 -9.14
C ILE A 115 31.04 8.59 -8.05
N THR A 116 30.23 7.59 -8.35
CA THR A 116 29.03 7.21 -7.59
C THR A 116 29.26 5.93 -6.78
N THR A 117 28.48 5.75 -5.73
CA THR A 117 28.48 4.54 -4.89
C THR A 117 27.07 4.02 -4.64
N THR A 118 26.94 2.70 -4.63
CA THR A 118 25.69 1.95 -4.40
C THR A 118 25.63 1.30 -3.02
N GLU A 119 26.69 1.43 -2.20
CA GLU A 119 26.87 0.67 -0.95
C GLU A 119 25.63 0.66 -0.03
N LYS A 120 25.03 1.82 0.21
CA LYS A 120 23.84 1.93 1.09
C LYS A 120 22.60 1.26 0.47
N LEU A 121 22.43 1.41 -0.84
CA LEU A 121 21.30 0.82 -1.56
C LEU A 121 21.44 -0.70 -1.64
N GLU A 122 22.64 -1.20 -1.89
CA GLU A 122 22.94 -2.63 -1.88
C GLU A 122 22.77 -3.25 -0.49
N ALA A 123 23.24 -2.57 0.56
CA ALA A 123 23.00 -2.99 1.94
C ALA A 123 21.50 -3.13 2.22
N LYS A 124 20.69 -2.15 1.80
CA LYS A 124 19.23 -2.21 1.95
C LYS A 124 18.60 -3.35 1.15
N LEU A 125 19.08 -3.58 -0.08
CA LEU A 125 18.60 -4.67 -0.95
C LEU A 125 18.97 -6.07 -0.43
N ALA A 126 20.01 -6.17 0.40
CA ALA A 126 20.43 -7.40 1.05
C ALA A 126 19.59 -7.75 2.29
N GLU A 127 18.88 -6.79 2.88
CA GLU A 127 17.94 -7.05 3.97
C GLU A 127 16.77 -7.93 3.48
N PRO A 128 16.40 -8.99 4.22
CA PRO A 128 15.27 -9.82 3.83
C PRO A 128 13.96 -9.03 3.96
N MET A 129 13.21 -8.94 2.86
CA MET A 129 11.89 -8.32 2.85
C MET A 129 10.81 -9.36 3.19
N VAL A 130 10.29 -9.32 4.41
CA VAL A 130 9.19 -10.19 4.86
C VAL A 130 7.86 -9.54 4.48
N LEU A 131 7.13 -10.17 3.55
CA LEU A 131 5.90 -9.62 2.98
C LEU A 131 4.63 -10.37 3.42
N ASP A 132 4.76 -11.44 4.21
CA ASP A 132 3.60 -12.19 4.67
C ASP A 132 2.74 -11.34 5.62
N GLY A 133 1.43 -11.34 5.39
CA GLY A 133 0.49 -10.54 6.17
C GLY A 133 0.41 -9.05 5.80
N TYR A 134 1.00 -8.63 4.69
CA TYR A 134 0.75 -7.27 4.18
C TYR A 134 -0.27 -7.27 3.04
N SER A 135 -0.94 -6.13 2.83
CA SER A 135 -1.96 -5.98 1.80
C SER A 135 -1.36 -6.18 0.40
N PRO A 136 -2.08 -6.83 -0.54
CA PRO A 136 -1.58 -7.07 -1.90
C PRO A 136 -1.03 -5.82 -2.58
N HIS A 137 -1.69 -4.68 -2.40
CA HIS A 137 -1.30 -3.40 -2.99
C HIS A 137 0.05 -2.90 -2.46
N THR A 138 0.20 -2.79 -1.13
CA THR A 138 1.45 -2.28 -0.53
C THR A 138 2.64 -3.22 -0.76
N ARG A 139 2.39 -4.54 -0.80
CA ARG A 139 3.40 -5.52 -1.20
C ARG A 139 3.87 -5.32 -2.64
N ALA A 140 2.94 -5.14 -3.57
CA ALA A 140 3.27 -4.92 -4.97
C ALA A 140 4.12 -3.65 -5.15
N GLU A 141 3.79 -2.58 -4.42
CA GLU A 141 4.57 -1.34 -4.43
C GLU A 141 6.00 -1.55 -3.90
N ALA A 142 6.17 -2.20 -2.74
CA ALA A 142 7.49 -2.50 -2.18
C ALA A 142 8.34 -3.37 -3.12
N ILE A 143 7.73 -4.39 -3.75
CA ILE A 143 8.40 -5.23 -4.75
C ILE A 143 8.80 -4.40 -5.98
N SER A 144 7.92 -3.53 -6.47
CA SER A 144 8.19 -2.64 -7.59
C SER A 144 9.38 -1.72 -7.32
N LYS A 145 9.41 -1.08 -6.13
CA LYS A 145 10.55 -0.24 -5.72
C LYS A 145 11.84 -1.03 -5.55
N GLN A 146 11.78 -2.27 -5.08
CA GLN A 146 12.95 -3.15 -5.00
C GLN A 146 13.51 -3.47 -6.40
N VAL A 147 12.64 -3.71 -7.39
CA VAL A 147 13.07 -3.94 -8.78
C VAL A 147 13.71 -2.69 -9.36
N ILE A 148 13.12 -1.51 -9.15
CA ILE A 148 13.70 -0.23 -9.60
C ILE A 148 15.07 0.01 -8.95
N ALA A 149 15.20 -0.20 -7.64
CA ALA A 149 16.46 -0.08 -6.93
C ALA A 149 17.55 -1.00 -7.51
N ARG A 150 17.21 -2.26 -7.83
CA ARG A 150 18.15 -3.20 -8.48
C ARG A 150 18.57 -2.74 -9.87
N ALA A 151 17.64 -2.18 -10.65
CA ALA A 151 17.96 -1.63 -11.96
C ALA A 151 18.92 -0.42 -11.86
N VAL A 152 18.69 0.47 -10.89
CA VAL A 152 19.58 1.61 -10.62
C VAL A 152 20.97 1.16 -10.19
N VAL A 153 21.09 0.11 -9.37
CA VAL A 153 22.40 -0.47 -9.02
C VAL A 153 23.13 -1.01 -10.24
N ALA A 154 22.41 -1.73 -11.12
CA ALA A 154 22.98 -2.34 -12.32
C ALA A 154 23.43 -1.34 -13.39
N ASP A 155 22.81 -0.16 -13.44
CA ASP A 155 23.23 0.93 -14.32
C ASP A 155 24.48 1.63 -13.77
N GLU A 156 25.64 1.38 -14.37
CA GLU A 156 26.91 1.98 -13.95
C GLU A 156 27.02 3.50 -14.22
N THR A 157 26.06 4.07 -14.95
CA THR A 157 26.01 5.51 -15.28
C THR A 157 25.00 6.30 -14.44
N SER A 158 24.25 5.63 -13.56
CA SER A 158 23.25 6.27 -12.71
C SER A 158 23.87 7.30 -11.76
N PRO A 159 23.46 8.59 -11.80
CA PRO A 159 23.93 9.64 -10.90
C PRO A 159 23.65 9.33 -9.43
N GLN A 160 24.43 9.90 -8.51
CA GLN A 160 24.28 9.65 -7.07
C GLN A 160 22.88 10.04 -6.57
N ALA A 161 22.33 11.15 -7.09
CA ALA A 161 20.98 11.59 -6.75
C ALA A 161 19.90 10.56 -7.13
N VAL A 162 20.09 9.80 -8.21
CA VAL A 162 19.15 8.75 -8.63
C VAL A 162 19.24 7.53 -7.70
N ILE A 163 20.47 7.17 -7.28
CA ILE A 163 20.72 6.10 -6.31
C ILE A 163 20.09 6.45 -4.96
N ASP A 164 20.33 7.65 -4.46
CA ASP A 164 19.81 8.12 -3.18
C ASP A 164 18.27 8.18 -3.19
N LYS A 165 17.69 8.64 -4.31
CA LYS A 165 16.24 8.63 -4.51
C LYS A 165 15.67 7.20 -4.52
N ALA A 166 16.32 6.26 -5.22
CA ALA A 166 15.89 4.87 -5.23
C ALA A 166 15.94 4.23 -3.84
N LEU A 167 16.98 4.54 -3.05
CA LEU A 167 17.06 4.13 -1.64
C LEU A 167 15.90 4.71 -0.82
N GLN A 168 15.64 6.00 -0.95
CA GLN A 168 14.54 6.66 -0.23
C GLN A 168 13.18 6.07 -0.61
N GLU A 169 12.91 5.87 -1.89
CA GLU A 169 11.63 5.33 -2.36
C GLU A 169 11.43 3.86 -1.95
N LEU A 170 12.50 3.05 -1.96
CA LEU A 170 12.45 1.69 -1.43
C LEU A 170 12.16 1.68 0.08
N GLN A 171 12.87 2.52 0.84
CA GLN A 171 12.66 2.62 2.29
C GLN A 171 11.24 3.08 2.61
N GLN A 172 10.75 4.11 1.93
CA GLN A 172 9.39 4.61 2.11
C GLN A 172 8.33 3.54 1.80
N ALA A 173 8.49 2.79 0.69
CA ALA A 173 7.55 1.72 0.35
C ALA A 173 7.53 0.58 1.37
N ILE A 174 8.68 0.28 2.01
CA ILE A 174 8.77 -0.68 3.11
C ILE A 174 8.06 -0.13 4.36
N ASP A 175 8.28 1.14 4.70
CA ASP A 175 7.66 1.79 5.86
C ASP A 175 6.12 1.95 5.68
N ASP A 176 5.67 2.07 4.42
CA ASP A 176 4.25 2.16 4.04
C ASP A 176 3.54 0.80 3.92
N LEU A 177 4.22 -0.32 4.23
CA LEU A 177 3.59 -1.63 4.26
C LEU A 177 2.45 -1.67 5.30
N ARG A 178 1.25 -2.05 4.86
CA ARG A 178 0.04 -2.09 5.70
C ARG A 178 -0.52 -3.48 5.82
N VAL A 179 -1.07 -3.81 6.98
CA VAL A 179 -1.79 -5.06 7.23
C VAL A 179 -2.90 -5.22 6.21
N ASP A 180 -3.09 -6.45 5.73
CA ASP A 180 -4.23 -6.77 4.90
C ASP A 180 -5.52 -6.85 5.74
N HIS A 181 -6.38 -5.83 5.61
CA HIS A 181 -7.69 -5.80 6.27
C HIS A 181 -8.80 -6.42 5.42
N THR A 182 -8.51 -6.88 4.20
CA THR A 182 -9.53 -7.32 3.25
C THR A 182 -10.46 -8.38 3.84
N ASP A 183 -9.90 -9.39 4.50
CA ASP A 183 -10.70 -10.46 5.10
C ASP A 183 -11.40 -10.02 6.38
N TYR A 184 -10.79 -9.11 7.14
CA TYR A 184 -11.41 -8.51 8.32
C TYR A 184 -12.63 -7.66 7.93
N ASP A 185 -12.51 -6.81 6.91
CA ASP A 185 -13.59 -5.96 6.40
C ASP A 185 -14.74 -6.81 5.85
N LYS A 186 -14.44 -7.89 5.11
CA LYS A 186 -15.44 -8.86 4.66
C LYS A 186 -16.16 -9.54 5.82
N ALA A 187 -15.44 -9.96 6.85
CA ALA A 187 -16.04 -10.58 8.03
C ALA A 187 -16.94 -9.59 8.80
N LYS A 188 -16.58 -8.31 8.85
CA LYS A 188 -17.43 -7.25 9.41
C LYS A 188 -18.69 -7.00 8.57
N GLN A 189 -18.58 -7.04 7.25
CA GLN A 189 -19.75 -6.98 6.36
C GLN A 189 -20.67 -8.18 6.54
N GLU A 190 -20.12 -9.39 6.66
CA GLU A 190 -20.88 -10.62 6.94
C GLU A 190 -21.62 -10.51 8.29
N LEU A 191 -20.93 -10.03 9.34
CA LEU A 191 -21.55 -9.79 10.64
C LEU A 191 -22.69 -8.76 10.56
N ALA A 192 -22.49 -7.67 9.81
CA ALA A 192 -23.51 -6.63 9.61
C ALA A 192 -24.73 -7.12 8.81
N ALA A 193 -24.53 -8.09 7.90
CA ALA A 193 -25.59 -8.71 7.12
C ALA A 193 -26.29 -9.86 7.87
N ALA A 194 -25.72 -10.35 8.98
CA ALA A 194 -26.26 -11.47 9.73
C ALA A 194 -27.57 -11.09 10.47
N PRO A 195 -28.47 -12.06 10.73
CA PRO A 195 -29.64 -11.82 11.56
C PRO A 195 -29.28 -11.29 12.96
N ALA A 196 -30.15 -10.48 13.54
CA ALA A 196 -29.91 -9.83 14.84
C ALA A 196 -29.54 -10.82 15.97
N TYR A 197 -30.07 -12.04 15.94
CA TYR A 197 -29.74 -13.07 16.94
C TYR A 197 -28.30 -13.58 16.84
N VAL A 198 -27.68 -13.49 15.66
CA VAL A 198 -26.27 -13.87 15.44
C VAL A 198 -25.36 -12.80 16.04
N ALA A 199 -25.66 -11.53 15.78
CA ALA A 199 -24.90 -10.41 16.36
C ALA A 199 -24.99 -10.37 17.90
N ALA A 200 -26.13 -10.79 18.47
CA ALA A 200 -26.32 -10.91 19.92
C ALA A 200 -25.68 -12.18 20.53
N ASP A 201 -25.14 -13.09 19.71
CA ASP A 201 -24.51 -14.29 20.23
C ASP A 201 -23.19 -13.95 20.96
N LYS A 202 -22.99 -14.56 22.14
CA LYS A 202 -21.86 -14.25 23.02
C LYS A 202 -20.51 -14.57 22.37
N ASP A 203 -20.44 -15.66 21.60
CA ASP A 203 -19.18 -16.14 21.02
C ASP A 203 -18.84 -15.31 19.78
N VAL A 204 -19.87 -14.88 19.03
CA VAL A 204 -19.74 -13.90 17.94
C VAL A 204 -19.26 -12.54 18.48
N THR A 205 -19.87 -12.04 19.56
CA THR A 205 -19.49 -10.76 20.18
C THR A 205 -18.04 -10.78 20.68
N ALA A 206 -17.63 -11.88 21.34
CA ALA A 206 -16.26 -12.03 21.82
C ALA A 206 -15.24 -12.10 20.66
N ALA A 207 -15.55 -12.85 19.61
CA ALA A 207 -14.69 -12.94 18.43
C ALA A 207 -14.59 -11.60 17.67
N ALA A 208 -15.70 -10.87 17.55
CA ALA A 208 -15.71 -9.54 16.93
C ALA A 208 -14.84 -8.55 17.71
N THR A 209 -14.92 -8.57 19.04
CA THR A 209 -14.11 -7.71 19.92
C THR A 209 -12.61 -7.95 19.76
N GLU A 210 -12.18 -9.21 19.69
CA GLU A 210 -10.77 -9.53 19.50
C GLU A 210 -10.27 -9.15 18.10
N ALA A 211 -11.09 -9.38 17.07
CA ALA A 211 -10.78 -8.94 15.71
C ALA A 211 -10.65 -7.40 15.63
N ASP A 212 -11.56 -6.65 16.26
CA ASP A 212 -11.48 -5.18 16.35
C ASP A 212 -10.21 -4.71 17.06
N ARG A 213 -9.87 -5.35 18.18
CA ARG A 213 -8.67 -5.01 18.95
C ARG A 213 -7.42 -5.17 18.10
N LEU A 214 -7.31 -6.28 17.37
CA LEU A 214 -6.16 -6.58 16.52
C LEU A 214 -6.10 -5.70 15.27
N ALA A 215 -7.25 -5.38 14.66
CA ALA A 215 -7.32 -4.49 13.50
C ALA A 215 -6.89 -3.05 13.82
N ASN A 216 -6.97 -2.64 15.10
CA ASN A 216 -6.56 -1.32 15.57
C ASN A 216 -5.10 -1.27 16.08
N LEU A 217 -4.36 -2.39 16.04
CA LEU A 217 -2.94 -2.42 16.44
C LEU A 217 -2.01 -2.09 15.26
N LYS A 218 -0.75 -1.77 15.58
CA LYS A 218 0.30 -1.58 14.58
C LYS A 218 0.55 -2.86 13.77
N ALA A 219 1.14 -2.69 12.59
CA ALA A 219 1.20 -3.68 11.52
C ALA A 219 1.95 -5.00 11.79
N THR A 220 2.46 -5.21 13.01
CA THR A 220 3.20 -6.40 13.42
C THR A 220 2.30 -7.55 13.87
N THR A 221 0.98 -7.45 13.72
CA THR A 221 0.00 -8.43 14.27
C THR A 221 -0.86 -9.11 13.20
N THR A 222 -0.41 -9.16 11.94
CA THR A 222 -1.25 -9.73 10.87
C THR A 222 -1.59 -11.21 11.04
N PRO A 223 -0.66 -12.11 11.42
CA PRO A 223 -1.01 -13.51 11.65
C PRO A 223 -2.10 -13.66 12.71
N GLU A 224 -2.04 -12.82 13.75
CA GLU A 224 -3.03 -12.77 14.81
C GLU A 224 -4.37 -12.23 14.31
N LEU A 225 -4.37 -11.14 13.52
CA LEU A 225 -5.60 -10.60 12.91
C LEU A 225 -6.26 -11.62 12.00
N ALA A 226 -5.50 -12.30 11.13
CA ALA A 226 -6.04 -13.34 10.25
C ALA A 226 -6.68 -14.50 11.05
N LYS A 227 -6.04 -14.90 12.15
CA LYS A 227 -6.58 -15.92 13.06
C LYS A 227 -7.87 -15.45 13.74
N ALA A 228 -7.93 -14.21 14.21
CA ALA A 228 -9.11 -13.63 14.85
C ALA A 228 -10.27 -13.44 13.86
N THR A 229 -9.99 -12.97 12.65
CA THR A 229 -10.97 -12.89 11.55
C THR A 229 -11.56 -14.26 11.22
N LYS A 230 -10.75 -15.30 11.15
CA LYS A 230 -11.22 -16.68 10.97
C LYS A 230 -12.08 -17.17 12.14
N ALA A 231 -11.73 -16.79 13.37
CA ALA A 231 -12.53 -17.11 14.55
C ALA A 231 -13.90 -16.42 14.50
N LEU A 232 -13.95 -15.15 14.06
CA LEU A 232 -15.20 -14.40 13.86
C LEU A 232 -16.13 -15.07 12.85
N THR A 233 -15.65 -15.37 11.64
CA THR A 233 -16.47 -16.03 10.61
C THR A 233 -16.94 -17.42 11.04
N THR A 234 -16.08 -18.17 11.76
CA THR A 234 -16.46 -19.46 12.34
C THR A 234 -17.56 -19.31 13.39
N ALA A 235 -17.48 -18.30 14.25
CA ALA A 235 -18.50 -18.04 15.28
C ALA A 235 -19.85 -17.66 14.64
N ILE A 236 -19.84 -16.81 13.60
CA ILE A 236 -21.04 -16.44 12.83
C ILE A 236 -21.70 -17.70 12.24
N ALA A 237 -20.93 -18.52 11.54
CA ALA A 237 -21.43 -19.76 10.94
C ALA A 237 -21.98 -20.72 12.00
N THR A 238 -21.30 -20.86 13.14
CA THR A 238 -21.73 -21.73 14.24
C THR A 238 -23.06 -21.27 14.84
N ALA A 239 -23.23 -19.98 15.12
CA ALA A 239 -24.47 -19.43 15.68
C ALA A 239 -25.67 -19.66 14.75
N ILE A 240 -25.47 -19.51 13.44
CA ILE A 240 -26.50 -19.80 12.42
C ILE A 240 -26.85 -21.29 12.42
N GLN A 241 -25.85 -22.18 12.39
CA GLN A 241 -26.06 -23.64 12.36
C GLN A 241 -26.77 -24.14 13.62
N GLU A 242 -26.40 -23.64 14.79
CA GLU A 242 -27.08 -23.99 16.03
C GLU A 242 -28.55 -23.55 16.02
N ASP A 243 -28.87 -22.38 15.46
CA ASP A 243 -30.26 -21.96 15.37
C ASP A 243 -31.06 -22.75 14.35
N GLN A 244 -30.46 -23.09 13.21
CA GLN A 244 -31.07 -24.00 12.24
C GLN A 244 -31.37 -25.37 12.86
N ALA A 245 -30.49 -25.88 13.73
CA ALA A 245 -30.73 -27.11 14.48
C ALA A 245 -31.89 -26.97 15.48
N ARG A 246 -31.99 -25.82 16.18
CA ARG A 246 -33.13 -25.51 17.06
C ARG A 246 -34.44 -25.42 16.29
N GLN A 247 -34.45 -24.73 15.14
CA GLN A 247 -35.62 -24.63 14.25
C GLN A 247 -36.08 -26.00 13.74
N LYS A 248 -35.14 -26.85 13.32
CA LYS A 248 -35.45 -28.22 12.89
C LYS A 248 -36.09 -29.04 14.02
N THR A 249 -35.51 -28.98 15.22
CA THR A 249 -36.03 -29.67 16.40
C THR A 249 -37.41 -29.17 16.78
N ALA A 250 -37.61 -27.85 16.77
CA ALA A 250 -38.90 -27.22 17.05
C ALA A 250 -39.95 -27.59 16.00
N THR A 251 -39.58 -27.64 14.72
CA THR A 251 -40.47 -28.06 13.64
C THR A 251 -40.93 -29.50 13.85
N GLN A 252 -40.01 -30.42 14.14
CA GLN A 252 -40.34 -31.82 14.43
C GLN A 252 -41.26 -31.98 15.65
N ALA A 253 -41.04 -31.17 16.70
CA ALA A 253 -41.92 -31.16 17.88
C ALA A 253 -43.33 -30.66 17.55
N VAL A 254 -43.44 -29.60 16.74
CA VAL A 254 -44.73 -29.08 16.26
C VAL A 254 -45.44 -30.10 15.37
N ASP A 255 -44.73 -30.73 14.43
CA ASP A 255 -45.30 -31.77 13.55
C ASP A 255 -45.85 -32.96 14.37
N ALA A 256 -45.13 -33.37 15.42
CA ALA A 256 -45.57 -34.43 16.32
C ALA A 256 -46.82 -34.02 17.12
N LEU A 257 -46.89 -32.77 17.58
CA LEU A 257 -48.05 -32.23 18.28
C LEU A 257 -49.28 -32.09 17.36
N GLU A 258 -49.09 -31.72 16.10
CA GLU A 258 -50.16 -31.67 15.10
C GLU A 258 -50.71 -33.07 14.78
N ALA A 259 -49.83 -34.07 14.69
CA ALA A 259 -50.23 -35.45 14.45
C ALA A 259 -50.99 -36.07 15.64
N LYS A 260 -50.62 -35.70 16.86
CA LYS A 260 -51.27 -36.20 18.09
C LYS A 260 -51.40 -35.08 19.14
N PRO A 261 -52.47 -34.27 19.07
CA PRO A 261 -52.70 -33.20 20.04
C PRO A 261 -52.82 -33.74 21.46
N ASP A 262 -51.95 -33.26 22.35
CA ASP A 262 -51.89 -33.64 23.76
C ASP A 262 -51.41 -32.46 24.61
N LEU A 263 -51.97 -32.29 25.81
CA LEU A 263 -51.66 -31.15 26.68
C LEU A 263 -50.23 -31.19 27.22
N ALA A 264 -49.67 -32.38 27.50
CA ALA A 264 -48.29 -32.50 27.97
C ALA A 264 -47.28 -32.28 26.81
N LEU A 265 -47.61 -32.79 25.62
CA LEU A 265 -46.83 -32.54 24.41
C LEU A 265 -46.88 -31.06 24.01
N LEU A 266 -47.99 -30.36 24.26
CA LEU A 266 -48.12 -28.92 24.03
C LEU A 266 -47.12 -28.11 24.88
N ALA A 267 -47.03 -28.41 26.17
CA ALA A 267 -46.08 -27.75 27.06
C ALA A 267 -44.61 -28.01 26.64
N THR A 268 -44.31 -29.25 26.27
CA THR A 268 -42.96 -29.64 25.82
C THR A 268 -42.60 -28.98 24.49
N THR A 269 -43.54 -28.93 23.54
CA THR A 269 -43.36 -28.29 22.23
C THR A 269 -43.16 -26.79 22.38
N GLN A 270 -43.94 -26.13 23.25
CA GLN A 270 -43.79 -24.72 23.56
C GLN A 270 -42.37 -24.41 24.06
N ALA A 271 -41.85 -25.20 25.00
CA ALA A 271 -40.49 -25.02 25.51
C ALA A 271 -39.42 -25.13 24.40
N VAL A 272 -39.57 -26.06 23.45
CA VAL A 272 -38.63 -26.21 22.33
C VAL A 272 -38.74 -25.04 21.34
N VAL A 273 -39.95 -24.62 20.97
CA VAL A 273 -40.18 -23.44 20.10
C VAL A 273 -39.58 -22.18 20.75
N ASP A 274 -39.65 -22.07 22.07
CA ASP A 274 -39.10 -20.94 22.79
C ASP A 274 -37.57 -20.80 22.70
N THR A 275 -36.86 -21.90 22.42
CA THR A 275 -35.41 -21.90 22.22
C THR A 275 -34.97 -21.32 20.88
N VAL A 276 -35.85 -21.27 19.86
CA VAL A 276 -35.52 -20.74 18.53
C VAL A 276 -35.19 -19.24 18.65
N LYS A 277 -34.02 -18.84 18.17
CA LYS A 277 -33.57 -17.44 18.25
C LYS A 277 -34.04 -16.62 17.04
N ASP A 278 -34.22 -17.23 15.87
CA ASP A 278 -34.81 -16.53 14.72
C ASP A 278 -36.28 -16.17 14.98
N ASN A 279 -36.56 -14.87 15.05
CA ASN A 279 -37.89 -14.36 15.39
C ASN A 279 -38.96 -14.73 14.34
N ALA A 280 -38.61 -14.77 13.05
CA ALA A 280 -39.58 -15.08 12.01
C ALA A 280 -39.97 -16.56 12.05
N ALA A 281 -38.98 -17.46 12.17
CA ALA A 281 -39.19 -18.88 12.35
C ALA A 281 -39.94 -19.17 13.66
N LYS A 282 -39.55 -18.54 14.77
CA LYS A 282 -40.23 -18.66 16.06
C LYS A 282 -41.69 -18.23 15.95
N THR A 283 -41.97 -17.09 15.33
CA THR A 283 -43.35 -16.60 15.14
C THR A 283 -44.18 -17.56 14.28
N ALA A 284 -43.59 -18.15 13.23
CA ALA A 284 -44.27 -19.12 12.39
C ALA A 284 -44.62 -20.42 13.14
N LEU A 285 -43.68 -20.95 13.91
CA LEU A 285 -43.89 -22.14 14.74
C LEU A 285 -44.90 -21.85 15.86
N GLN A 286 -44.82 -20.68 16.50
CA GLN A 286 -45.74 -20.28 17.56
C GLN A 286 -47.18 -20.24 17.08
N ARG A 287 -47.44 -19.70 15.88
CA ARG A 287 -48.79 -19.70 15.27
C ARG A 287 -49.37 -21.10 15.13
N ARG A 288 -48.55 -22.10 14.79
CA ARG A 288 -48.98 -23.50 14.69
C ARG A 288 -49.32 -24.08 16.06
N VAL A 289 -48.47 -23.84 17.06
CA VAL A 289 -48.72 -24.27 18.46
C VAL A 289 -50.00 -23.65 19.01
N ASP A 290 -50.23 -22.35 18.78
CA ASP A 290 -51.41 -21.63 19.28
C ASP A 290 -52.73 -22.11 18.63
N ALA A 291 -52.68 -22.53 17.36
CA ALA A 291 -53.84 -23.13 16.69
C ALA A 291 -54.26 -24.43 17.37
N ILE A 292 -53.31 -25.31 17.72
CA ILE A 292 -53.57 -26.57 18.41
C ILE A 292 -54.02 -26.31 19.85
N ARG A 293 -53.40 -25.33 20.53
CA ARG A 293 -53.82 -24.89 21.87
C ARG A 293 -55.29 -24.49 21.87
N THR A 294 -55.73 -23.73 20.87
CA THR A 294 -57.13 -23.29 20.73
C THR A 294 -58.06 -24.48 20.46
N ALA A 295 -57.63 -25.44 19.64
CA ALA A 295 -58.43 -26.64 19.34
C ALA A 295 -58.59 -27.59 20.55
N LEU A 296 -57.60 -27.62 21.46
CA LEU A 296 -57.62 -28.41 22.68
C LEU A 296 -58.44 -27.76 23.82
N GLN A 297 -58.81 -26.48 23.71
CA GLN A 297 -59.71 -25.86 24.67
C GLN A 297 -61.14 -26.40 24.48
N PRO A 298 -61.87 -26.76 25.56
CA PRO A 298 -63.25 -27.21 25.44
C PRO A 298 -64.09 -26.10 24.79
N GLN A 299 -64.73 -26.40 23.66
CA GLN A 299 -65.70 -25.47 23.07
C GLN A 299 -66.86 -25.30 24.06
N GLN A 300 -66.89 -24.15 24.74
CA GLN A 300 -68.11 -23.70 25.41
C GLN A 300 -69.24 -23.67 24.37
N PRO A 301 -70.39 -24.34 24.61
CA PRO A 301 -71.48 -24.33 23.65
C PRO A 301 -71.91 -22.89 23.38
N ARG A 302 -71.91 -22.48 22.09
CA ARG A 302 -72.56 -21.24 21.67
C ARG A 302 -73.98 -21.25 22.23
N GLN A 303 -74.26 -20.29 23.10
CA GLN A 303 -75.58 -20.04 23.64
C GLN A 303 -76.60 -20.08 22.50
N ALA A 304 -77.55 -21.02 22.61
CA ALA A 304 -78.76 -21.01 21.82
C ALA A 304 -79.52 -19.71 22.14
N ALA A 305 -79.30 -18.68 21.32
CA ALA A 305 -80.07 -17.45 21.38
C ALA A 305 -81.49 -17.76 20.87
N ALA A 306 -82.41 -17.96 21.81
CA ALA A 306 -83.83 -17.87 21.57
C ALA A 306 -84.15 -16.47 21.01
N ALA A 307 -84.79 -16.43 19.84
CA ALA A 307 -85.53 -15.27 19.37
C ALA A 307 -86.96 -15.30 19.92
N PRO A 308 -87.78 -14.24 19.75
CA PRO A 308 -87.54 -12.82 20.07
C PRO A 308 -88.75 -12.21 20.81
N LYS A 309 -88.63 -11.04 21.48
CA LYS A 309 -89.69 -10.00 21.47
C LYS A 309 -89.13 -8.58 21.64
N THR A 310 -89.74 -7.71 20.85
CA THR A 310 -89.59 -6.29 20.53
C THR A 310 -89.88 -5.29 21.66
N ALA A 311 -89.18 -4.14 21.65
CA ALA A 311 -89.64 -2.74 21.78
C ALA A 311 -88.47 -1.86 22.27
N ALA A 312 -87.78 -1.11 21.38
CA ALA A 312 -88.05 0.29 21.02
C ALA A 312 -87.91 1.29 22.19
N HIS A 313 -86.81 2.07 22.20
CA HIS A 313 -86.78 3.55 22.13
C HIS A 313 -85.37 4.09 22.49
N THR A 314 -84.86 4.95 21.60
CA THR A 314 -83.71 5.87 21.74
C THR A 314 -84.27 7.30 21.50
N PRO A 315 -83.53 8.41 21.63
CA PRO A 315 -82.43 8.81 22.54
C PRO A 315 -82.77 10.15 23.28
N GLU A 316 -81.94 10.58 24.23
CA GLU A 316 -81.79 12.03 24.49
C GLU A 316 -80.32 12.39 24.74
N GLN A 317 -79.84 13.37 23.98
CA GLN A 317 -78.48 13.90 23.99
C GLN A 317 -78.29 14.95 25.08
N ALA A 318 -77.08 15.03 25.66
CA ALA A 318 -76.37 16.31 25.90
C ALA A 318 -74.92 16.07 26.37
N HIS A 319 -73.95 16.53 25.58
CA HIS A 319 -72.63 17.00 26.02
C HIS A 319 -72.67 18.56 26.09
N PRO A 320 -71.65 19.33 26.53
CA PRO A 320 -70.30 19.04 27.06
C PRO A 320 -70.04 19.78 28.42
N VAL A 321 -68.89 19.73 29.12
CA VAL A 321 -67.66 20.53 28.91
C VAL A 321 -66.57 20.12 29.93
N ALA A 322 -65.33 20.21 29.46
CA ALA A 322 -63.98 20.02 29.99
C ALA A 322 -63.60 20.44 31.44
N ALA A 323 -62.65 19.68 32.02
CA ALA A 323 -61.43 20.12 32.73
C ALA A 323 -60.57 18.86 33.05
N ALA A 324 -59.42 18.59 32.42
CA ALA A 324 -58.07 19.16 32.57
C ALA A 324 -57.15 18.41 33.59
N LEU A 325 -56.02 17.92 33.05
CA LEU A 325 -54.67 17.67 33.65
C LEU A 325 -54.51 16.43 34.57
N ALA A 326 -53.74 15.39 34.16
CA ALA A 326 -52.27 15.22 34.28
C ALA A 326 -51.82 15.12 35.75
N GLU A 327 -51.00 14.19 36.25
CA GLU A 327 -50.20 13.08 35.72
C GLU A 327 -49.67 12.28 36.95
N THR A 328 -49.13 11.08 36.74
CA THR A 328 -48.19 10.31 37.59
C THR A 328 -48.69 9.56 38.84
N GLY A 329 -48.28 8.29 38.93
CA GLY A 329 -47.90 7.67 40.21
C GLY A 329 -48.38 6.24 40.48
N ALA A 330 -47.45 5.29 40.30
CA ALA A 330 -47.31 4.06 41.09
C ALA A 330 -48.31 2.90 40.88
N ASN A 331 -47.88 1.90 40.07
CA ASN A 331 -48.32 0.52 40.25
C ASN A 331 -47.30 -0.22 41.13
N LEU A 332 -47.70 -0.42 42.38
CA LEU A 332 -47.10 -1.31 43.36
C LEU A 332 -48.01 -2.56 43.41
N TRP A 333 -47.46 -3.77 43.20
CA TRP A 333 -47.75 -4.96 44.03
C TRP A 333 -46.73 -6.06 43.66
N LEU A 334 -45.83 -6.28 44.62
CA LEU A 334 -44.92 -7.41 44.78
C LEU A 334 -45.64 -8.51 45.61
N LEU A 335 -45.02 -9.69 45.66
CA LEU A 335 -45.38 -10.95 46.38
C LEU A 335 -46.14 -11.92 45.46
N GLY A 336 -45.53 -13.02 45.00
CA GLY A 336 -44.88 -14.09 45.78
C GLY A 336 -45.80 -15.32 45.70
N GLY A 337 -45.41 -16.56 45.45
CA GLY A 337 -44.14 -17.22 45.25
C GLY A 337 -44.44 -18.72 45.03
N ALA A 338 -43.36 -19.49 44.80
CA ALA A 338 -43.24 -20.95 44.98
C ALA A 338 -44.05 -21.90 44.07
N GLY A 339 -43.32 -22.79 43.39
CA GLY A 339 -43.89 -23.93 42.68
C GLY A 339 -42.89 -24.70 41.82
N THR A 340 -41.79 -25.15 42.41
CA THR A 340 -40.86 -26.13 41.83
C THR A 340 -41.58 -27.43 41.45
N ALA A 341 -41.36 -27.96 40.24
CA ALA A 341 -41.41 -29.39 39.98
C ALA A 341 -40.50 -29.78 38.81
N LEU A 342 -39.53 -30.64 39.13
CA LEU A 342 -38.59 -31.33 38.26
C LEU A 342 -39.30 -32.21 37.22
N VAL A 343 -38.86 -32.14 35.97
CA VAL A 343 -38.55 -33.35 35.19
C VAL A 343 -37.23 -33.09 34.45
N GLY A 344 -36.14 -33.54 35.05
CA GLY A 344 -34.85 -33.63 34.39
C GLY A 344 -34.91 -34.68 33.30
N GLY A 345 -34.93 -34.24 32.04
CA GLY A 345 -34.61 -35.06 30.88
C GLY A 345 -33.09 -35.21 30.79
N ALA A 346 -32.62 -36.44 30.80
CA ALA A 346 -31.25 -36.79 30.48
C ALA A 346 -30.92 -36.39 29.04
N ILE A 347 -30.11 -35.35 28.86
CA ILE A 347 -29.27 -35.18 27.67
C ILE A 347 -27.87 -34.81 28.16
N GLY A 348 -27.13 -35.85 28.53
CA GLY A 348 -25.71 -35.76 28.78
C GLY A 348 -24.93 -35.99 27.50
N LEU A 349 -24.14 -34.97 27.14
CA LEU A 349 -22.78 -35.09 26.61
C LEU A 349 -22.62 -35.47 25.13
N TRP A 350 -22.41 -34.46 24.29
CA TRP A 350 -21.52 -34.59 23.12
C TRP A 350 -20.35 -33.62 23.27
N ARG A 351 -19.27 -34.11 23.90
CA ARG A 351 -17.94 -33.48 23.85
C ARG A 351 -17.06 -34.29 22.91
N HIS A 352 -16.66 -33.58 21.85
CA HIS A 352 -15.42 -33.68 21.09
C HIS A 352 -14.38 -34.73 21.54
N ARG A 353 -14.03 -35.67 20.63
CA ARG A 353 -12.75 -36.39 20.63
C ARG A 353 -12.26 -36.54 19.19
N ASN A 354 -11.35 -35.67 18.78
CA ASN A 354 -10.51 -35.91 17.62
C ASN A 354 -9.18 -36.48 18.11
N LYS A 355 -8.90 -37.76 17.85
CA LYS A 355 -7.59 -38.37 18.04
C LYS A 355 -7.19 -39.10 16.76
N LEU A 356 -6.10 -38.60 16.16
CA LEU A 356 -4.95 -39.34 15.66
C LEU A 356 -5.23 -40.56 14.76
N PHE A 357 -4.94 -40.41 13.46
CA PHE A 357 -4.46 -41.52 12.64
C PHE A 357 -2.97 -41.29 12.30
N LYS A 358 -2.11 -42.04 13.00
CA LYS A 358 -0.83 -42.52 12.46
C LYS A 358 -1.13 -43.82 11.70
N ARG A 359 -0.58 -43.96 10.49
CA ARG A 359 -0.23 -45.26 9.92
C ARG A 359 1.19 -45.14 9.36
N GLU A 360 2.09 -45.91 9.96
CA GLU A 360 3.33 -46.35 9.34
C GLU A 360 3.00 -47.38 8.27
N LYS A 361 3.66 -47.29 7.12
CA LYS A 361 4.63 -48.27 6.65
C LYS A 361 5.69 -47.57 5.82
#